data_AF-A0A644V7V0-F1
#
_entry.id   AF-A0A644V7V0-F1
#
_cell.length_a   1.000
_cell.length_b   1.000
_cell.length_c   1.000
_cell.angle_alpha   90.00
_cell.angle_beta   90.00
_cell.angle_gamma   90.00
#
_symmetry.space_group_name_H-M   'P 1'
#
loop_
_entity.id
_entity.type
_entity.pdbx_description
1 polymer ?
#
loop_
_entity_poly.entity_id
_entity_poly.type
_entity_poly.pdbx_seq_one_letter_code
_entity_poly.pdbx_strand_id
1 'polypeptide(L)'
;MVQRIPAKVDKILAARQAKNLTLNVSIMKRALFLTVSTILFIFQPAFSGIVIKTTLTIGRKSNNCSGFGICSISSSSSYTEGAINGIITVDEESGSMTICIDKEDIEKVQPDKANYFNNKSTVVFAEDFSFPNDINIAAKVRNPLVIKKGEYDLTYKNGKYYIEFLL
;
A
#
# COMPACT_ATOMS: atom_id res chain seq x y z
N MET A 1 14.82 -62.47 -46.39
CA MET A 1 14.61 -61.25 -47.18
C MET A 1 14.30 -60.12 -46.19
N VAL A 2 15.20 -59.15 -46.02
CA VAL A 2 15.05 -58.07 -45.02
C VAL A 2 14.07 -57.03 -45.57
N GLN A 3 12.92 -56.88 -44.92
CA GLN A 3 11.87 -55.93 -45.31
C GLN A 3 12.31 -54.51 -44.93
N ARG A 4 12.83 -53.75 -45.91
CA ARG A 4 13.15 -52.33 -45.72
C ARG A 4 11.87 -51.53 -45.57
N ILE A 5 11.69 -50.91 -44.41
CA ILE A 5 10.67 -49.88 -44.19
C ILE A 5 11.03 -48.67 -45.07
N PRO A 6 10.12 -48.13 -45.89
CA PRO A 6 10.43 -47.00 -46.75
C PRO A 6 10.65 -45.73 -45.92
N ALA A 7 11.81 -45.09 -46.09
CA ALA A 7 12.27 -43.89 -45.38
C ALA A 7 11.31 -42.67 -45.39
N LYS A 8 10.25 -42.72 -46.21
CA LYS A 8 9.19 -41.71 -46.25
C LYS A 8 8.19 -41.85 -45.08
N VAL A 9 7.97 -43.07 -44.58
CA VAL A 9 7.07 -43.35 -43.45
C VAL A 9 7.68 -42.88 -42.13
N ASP A 10 8.99 -43.07 -41.95
CA ASP A 10 9.72 -42.63 -40.75
C ASP A 10 9.73 -41.11 -40.59
N LYS A 11 9.88 -40.36 -41.69
CA LYS A 11 9.86 -38.89 -41.67
C LYS A 11 8.48 -38.32 -41.30
N ILE A 12 7.40 -38.98 -41.71
CA ILE A 12 6.02 -38.55 -41.40
C ILE A 12 5.70 -38.83 -39.92
N LEU A 13 6.17 -39.95 -39.38
CA LEU A 13 5.98 -40.32 -37.98
C LEU A 13 6.78 -39.38 -37.05
N ALA A 14 8.04 -39.09 -37.37
CA ALA A 14 8.87 -38.14 -36.63
C ALA A 14 8.30 -36.70 -36.66
N ALA A 15 7.77 -36.25 -37.81
CA ALA A 15 7.13 -34.94 -37.92
C ALA A 15 5.83 -34.83 -37.10
N ARG A 16 5.03 -35.90 -37.02
CA ARG A 16 3.84 -35.96 -36.15
C ARG A 16 4.21 -35.92 -34.67
N GLN A 17 5.25 -36.66 -34.26
CA GLN A 17 5.72 -36.67 -32.87
C GLN A 17 6.26 -35.29 -32.45
N ALA A 18 7.04 -34.62 -33.30
CA ALA A 18 7.54 -33.28 -33.01
C ALA A 18 6.43 -32.23 -32.91
N LYS A 19 5.39 -32.32 -33.76
CA LYS A 19 4.21 -31.43 -33.72
C LYS A 19 3.36 -31.62 -32.46
N ASN A 20 3.17 -32.85 -32.00
CA ASN A 20 2.45 -33.13 -30.75
C ASN A 20 3.24 -32.69 -29.51
N LEU A 21 4.57 -32.84 -29.51
CA LEU A 21 5.42 -32.37 -28.41
C LEU A 21 5.37 -30.84 -28.28
N THR A 22 5.49 -30.13 -29.41
CA THR A 22 5.44 -28.66 -29.44
C THR A 22 4.07 -28.09 -29.08
N LEU A 23 2.99 -28.77 -29.46
CA LEU A 23 1.63 -28.40 -29.06
C LEU A 23 1.44 -28.55 -27.54
N ASN A 24 1.86 -29.68 -26.96
CA ASN A 24 1.71 -29.94 -25.53
C ASN A 24 2.55 -28.99 -24.67
N VAL A 25 3.75 -28.62 -25.11
CA VAL A 25 4.60 -27.63 -24.42
C VAL A 25 3.99 -26.22 -24.48
N SER A 26 3.36 -25.85 -25.60
CA SER A 26 2.66 -24.56 -25.74
C SER A 26 1.42 -24.49 -24.84
N ILE A 27 0.63 -25.57 -24.75
CA ILE A 27 -0.54 -25.66 -23.88
C ILE A 27 -0.13 -25.61 -22.40
N MET A 28 0.91 -26.35 -22.00
CA MET A 28 1.44 -26.29 -20.63
C MET A 28 1.97 -24.91 -20.25
N LYS A 29 2.69 -24.22 -21.15
CA LYS A 29 3.15 -22.84 -20.90
C LYS A 29 2.00 -21.85 -20.73
N ARG A 30 0.92 -21.99 -21.52
CA ARG A 30 -0.28 -21.14 -21.40
C ARG A 30 -1.07 -21.43 -20.13
N ALA A 31 -1.19 -22.69 -19.72
CA ALA A 31 -1.84 -23.08 -18.48
C ALA A 31 -1.07 -22.56 -17.24
N LEU A 32 0.26 -22.61 -17.26
CA LEU A 32 1.09 -22.10 -16.16
C LEU A 32 1.02 -20.57 -16.02
N PHE A 33 0.92 -19.82 -17.13
CA PHE A 33 0.75 -18.37 -17.07
C PHE A 33 -0.64 -17.96 -16.53
N LEU A 34 -1.69 -18.73 -16.83
CA LEU A 34 -3.06 -18.46 -16.35
C LEU A 34 -3.24 -18.74 -14.85
N THR A 35 -2.52 -19.73 -14.30
CA THR A 35 -2.59 -20.04 -12.87
C THR A 35 -1.76 -19.09 -12.01
N VAL A 36 -0.61 -18.60 -12.49
CA VAL A 36 0.21 -17.62 -11.75
C VAL A 36 -0.47 -16.24 -11.72
N SER A 37 -1.19 -15.85 -12.78
CA SER A 37 -1.91 -14.58 -12.82
C SER A 37 -3.12 -14.55 -11.87
N THR A 38 -3.87 -15.65 -11.75
CA THR A 38 -5.05 -15.71 -10.88
C THR A 38 -4.73 -15.67 -9.39
N ILE A 39 -3.56 -16.15 -8.96
CA ILE A 39 -3.14 -16.11 -7.54
C ILE A 39 -2.70 -14.69 -7.13
N LEU A 40 -2.18 -13.87 -8.05
CA LEU A 40 -1.69 -12.52 -7.74
C LEU A 40 -2.82 -11.48 -7.56
N PHE A 41 -4.04 -11.76 -8.03
CA PHE A 41 -5.16 -10.81 -7.94
C PHE A 41 -6.03 -10.93 -6.68
N ILE A 42 -5.86 -11.98 -5.85
CA ILE A 42 -6.76 -12.24 -4.70
C ILE A 42 -6.24 -11.61 -3.40
N PHE A 43 -4.96 -11.23 -3.33
CA PHE A 43 -4.43 -10.48 -2.19
C PHE A 43 -4.50 -8.97 -2.45
N GLN A 44 -5.70 -8.45 -2.71
CA GLN A 44 -5.96 -7.09 -2.27
C GLN A 44 -6.27 -7.19 -0.78
N PRO A 45 -5.44 -6.65 0.13
CA PRO A 45 -5.84 -6.57 1.53
C PRO A 45 -7.14 -5.77 1.54
N ALA A 46 -8.25 -6.47 1.81
CA ALA A 46 -9.44 -5.80 2.27
C ALA A 46 -9.01 -5.10 3.54
N PHE A 47 -8.84 -3.78 3.50
CA PHE A 47 -8.62 -2.99 4.70
C PHE A 47 -9.88 -3.15 5.55
N SER A 48 -9.86 -4.14 6.44
CA SER A 48 -10.85 -4.33 7.47
C SER A 48 -10.60 -3.23 8.49
N GLY A 49 -11.31 -2.11 8.38
CA GLY A 49 -11.06 -0.99 9.27
C GLY A 49 -11.99 0.18 9.00
N ILE A 50 -12.21 0.99 10.03
CA ILE A 50 -12.97 2.23 9.93
C ILE A 50 -12.13 3.27 9.21
N VAL A 51 -12.66 3.81 8.11
CA VAL A 51 -11.99 4.82 7.28
C VAL A 51 -12.52 6.20 7.60
N ILE A 52 -11.63 7.11 7.99
CA ILE A 52 -11.94 8.47 8.42
C ILE A 52 -11.20 9.44 7.49
N LYS A 53 -11.95 10.31 6.82
CA LYS A 53 -11.37 11.43 6.08
C LYS A 53 -11.03 12.55 7.06
N THR A 54 -9.83 13.09 6.94
CA THR A 54 -9.32 14.10 7.86
C THR A 54 -8.56 15.18 7.12
N THR A 55 -8.41 16.33 7.75
CA THR A 55 -7.36 17.30 7.43
C THR A 55 -6.28 17.24 8.52
N LEU A 56 -5.02 17.33 8.13
CA LEU A 56 -3.90 17.30 9.06
C LEU A 56 -2.83 18.31 8.68
N THR A 57 -2.05 18.77 9.66
CA THR A 57 -0.91 19.67 9.44
C THR A 57 0.35 18.96 9.89
N ILE A 58 1.33 18.78 8.99
CA ILE A 58 2.63 18.19 9.36
C ILE A 58 3.46 19.23 10.10
N GLY A 59 3.95 18.85 11.28
CA GLY A 59 4.71 19.74 12.16
C GLY A 59 4.79 19.21 13.58
N ARG A 60 5.73 19.72 14.38
CA ARG A 60 5.75 19.41 15.82
C ARG A 60 4.94 20.43 16.58
N LYS A 61 3.94 19.99 17.34
CA LYS A 61 3.08 20.86 18.13
C LYS A 61 3.87 21.60 19.21
N SER A 62 4.83 20.93 19.87
CA SER A 62 5.70 21.57 20.87
C SER A 62 6.63 22.66 20.30
N ASN A 63 6.74 22.75 18.97
CA ASN A 63 7.65 23.65 18.28
C ASN A 63 6.90 24.52 17.26
N ASN A 64 5.68 24.97 17.59
CA ASN A 64 4.85 25.84 16.74
C ASN A 64 4.70 25.30 15.30
N CYS A 65 4.38 24.00 15.17
CA CYS A 65 4.28 23.26 13.91
C CYS A 65 5.57 23.22 13.05
N SER A 66 6.73 23.58 13.60
CA SER A 66 8.01 23.51 12.88
C SER A 66 8.70 22.15 13.03
N GLY A 67 9.35 21.69 11.97
CA GLY A 67 9.94 20.35 11.86
C GLY A 67 8.94 19.30 11.36
N PHE A 68 9.27 18.02 11.52
CA PHE A 68 8.43 16.89 11.15
C PHE A 68 7.68 16.32 12.36
N GLY A 69 6.39 16.04 12.19
CA GLY A 69 5.50 15.51 13.23
C GLY A 69 4.04 15.64 12.81
N ILE A 70 3.12 15.49 13.76
CA ILE A 70 1.70 15.81 13.57
C ILE A 70 1.38 17.02 14.44
N CYS A 71 1.05 18.16 13.82
CA CYS A 71 0.73 19.37 14.58
C CYS A 71 -0.76 19.41 14.95
N SER A 72 -1.61 19.04 13.99
CA SER A 72 -3.06 18.98 14.16
C SER A 72 -3.68 17.95 13.21
N ILE A 73 -4.82 17.42 13.62
CA ILE A 73 -5.71 16.55 12.86
C ILE A 73 -7.13 17.03 13.15
N SER A 74 -8.03 17.00 12.17
CA SER A 74 -9.45 17.28 12.37
C SER A 74 -10.32 16.47 11.42
N SER A 75 -11.50 16.04 11.86
CA SER A 75 -12.50 15.46 10.96
C SER A 75 -13.35 16.53 10.25
N SER A 76 -13.14 17.81 10.58
CA SER A 76 -13.90 18.92 9.99
C SER A 76 -13.40 19.24 8.58
N SER A 77 -14.35 19.53 7.69
CA SER A 77 -14.08 20.00 6.32
C SER A 77 -13.71 21.49 6.25
N SER A 78 -13.68 22.20 7.38
CA SER A 78 -13.23 23.58 7.43
C SER A 78 -11.74 23.62 7.16
N TYR A 79 -11.41 23.99 5.91
CA TYR A 79 -10.04 24.22 5.47
C TYR A 79 -9.34 25.14 6.46
N THR A 80 -8.28 24.63 7.08
CA THR A 80 -7.32 25.42 7.82
C THR A 80 -6.12 25.66 6.92
N GLU A 81 -5.67 26.91 6.82
CA GLU A 81 -4.53 27.27 5.99
C GLU A 81 -3.31 26.44 6.38
N GLY A 82 -2.69 25.77 5.40
CA GLY A 82 -1.57 24.86 5.63
C GLY A 82 -1.93 23.41 5.97
N ALA A 83 -3.22 23.05 6.02
CA ALA A 83 -3.64 21.66 6.22
C ALA A 83 -3.74 20.88 4.90
N ILE A 84 -3.34 19.61 4.95
CA ILE A 84 -3.43 18.63 3.87
C ILE A 84 -4.50 17.60 4.17
N ASN A 85 -5.05 17.00 3.13
CA ASN A 85 -6.01 15.91 3.25
C ASN A 85 -5.30 14.62 3.65
N GLY A 86 -5.86 13.94 4.62
CA GLY A 86 -5.43 12.62 5.06
C GLY A 86 -6.59 11.64 5.12
N ILE A 87 -6.25 10.36 5.09
CA ILE A 87 -7.16 9.28 5.40
C ILE A 87 -6.56 8.49 6.55
N ILE A 88 -7.31 8.35 7.64
CA ILE A 88 -6.94 7.46 8.75
C ILE A 88 -7.78 6.20 8.60
N THR A 89 -7.11 5.05 8.61
CA THR A 89 -7.77 3.74 8.70
C THR A 89 -7.45 3.14 10.05
N VAL A 90 -8.46 2.74 10.81
CA VAL A 90 -8.30 2.12 12.14
C VAL A 90 -8.90 0.72 12.11
N ASP A 91 -8.09 -0.27 12.45
CA ASP A 91 -8.52 -1.65 12.66
C ASP A 91 -8.25 -2.04 14.12
N GLU A 92 -9.27 -1.86 14.96
CA GLU A 92 -9.18 -2.19 16.39
C GLU A 92 -9.05 -3.71 16.62
N GLU A 93 -9.54 -4.56 15.69
CA GLU A 93 -9.45 -6.01 15.83
C GLU A 93 -8.02 -6.51 15.62
N SER A 94 -7.30 -5.96 14.62
CA SER A 94 -5.89 -6.26 14.41
C SER A 94 -4.94 -5.40 15.25
N GLY A 95 -5.46 -4.37 15.93
CA GLY A 95 -4.64 -3.42 16.70
C GLY A 95 -3.74 -2.57 15.81
N SER A 96 -4.22 -2.19 14.62
CA SER A 96 -3.44 -1.43 13.65
C SER A 96 -4.12 -0.15 13.21
N MET A 97 -3.32 0.85 12.84
CA MET A 97 -3.78 2.10 12.26
C MET A 97 -2.85 2.53 11.14
N THR A 98 -3.40 3.16 10.11
CA THR A 98 -2.63 3.75 9.02
C THR A 98 -3.04 5.18 8.78
N ILE A 99 -2.07 6.07 8.60
CA ILE A 99 -2.29 7.42 8.06
C ILE A 99 -1.82 7.44 6.61
N CYS A 100 -2.73 7.78 5.71
CA CYS A 100 -2.49 7.91 4.28
C CYS A 100 -2.55 9.37 3.86
N ILE A 101 -1.53 9.82 3.13
CA ILE A 101 -1.36 11.22 2.71
C ILE A 101 -0.97 11.24 1.23
N ASP A 102 -1.61 12.11 0.45
CA ASP A 102 -1.27 12.29 -0.95
C ASP A 102 0.00 13.13 -1.09
N LYS A 103 0.95 12.64 -1.90
CA LYS A 103 2.21 13.35 -2.14
C LYS A 103 1.96 14.72 -2.77
N GLU A 104 1.06 14.81 -3.74
CA GLU A 104 0.79 16.06 -4.46
C GLU A 104 0.22 17.12 -3.51
N ASP A 105 -0.55 16.71 -2.50
CA ASP A 105 -1.15 17.63 -1.53
C ASP A 105 -0.08 18.21 -0.58
N ILE A 106 0.87 17.38 -0.13
CA ILE A 106 2.02 17.86 0.66
C ILE A 106 2.87 18.82 -0.19
N GLU A 107 3.20 18.45 -1.42
CA GLU A 107 4.03 19.30 -2.31
C GLU A 107 3.37 20.65 -2.60
N LYS A 108 2.04 20.68 -2.68
CA LYS A 108 1.28 21.90 -2.93
C LYS A 108 1.13 22.79 -1.70
N VAL A 109 0.83 22.20 -0.54
CA VAL A 109 0.43 22.96 0.66
C VAL A 109 1.60 23.13 1.64
N GLN A 110 2.51 22.17 1.72
CA GLN A 110 3.64 22.12 2.66
C GLN A 110 4.95 21.66 1.96
N PRO A 111 5.42 22.39 0.93
CA PRO A 111 6.55 21.96 0.08
C PRO A 111 7.85 21.74 0.86
N ASP A 112 8.08 22.47 1.95
CA ASP A 112 9.23 22.28 2.83
C ASP A 112 9.20 20.93 3.55
N LYS A 113 8.00 20.39 3.82
CA LYS A 113 7.78 19.09 4.48
C LYS A 113 7.87 17.93 3.51
N ALA A 114 7.49 18.11 2.24
CA ALA A 114 7.51 17.05 1.22
C ALA A 114 8.89 16.37 1.12
N ASN A 115 9.95 17.16 1.21
CA ASN A 115 11.34 16.68 1.16
C ASN A 115 11.68 15.65 2.25
N TYR A 116 10.98 15.67 3.38
CA TYR A 116 11.22 14.71 4.46
C TYR A 116 10.92 13.27 4.05
N PHE A 117 9.90 13.04 3.22
CA PHE A 117 9.44 11.69 2.85
C PHE A 117 10.23 11.08 1.70
N ASN A 118 11.01 11.88 0.96
CA ASN A 118 11.71 11.42 -0.22
C ASN A 118 12.74 10.35 0.13
N ASN A 119 12.65 9.20 -0.55
CA ASN A 119 13.54 8.05 -0.40
C ASN A 119 13.63 7.49 1.03
N LYS A 120 12.57 7.66 1.84
CA LYS A 120 12.49 7.07 3.17
C LYS A 120 11.61 5.83 3.17
N SER A 121 12.00 4.87 3.99
CA SER A 121 11.20 3.69 4.36
C SER A 121 10.63 3.80 5.77
N THR A 122 11.03 4.81 6.55
CA THR A 122 10.52 5.07 7.89
C THR A 122 10.35 6.57 8.16
N VAL A 123 9.49 6.90 9.13
CA VAL A 123 9.34 8.25 9.69
C VAL A 123 9.60 8.23 11.20
N VAL A 124 10.12 9.33 11.73
CA VAL A 124 10.42 9.47 13.16
C VAL A 124 9.57 10.58 13.76
N PHE A 125 8.68 10.22 14.68
CA PHE A 125 7.93 11.18 15.51
C PHE A 125 8.71 11.47 16.79
N ALA A 126 9.06 12.74 16.99
CA ALA A 126 9.83 13.18 18.15
C ALA A 126 9.00 13.34 19.43
N GLU A 127 7.67 13.31 19.32
CA GLU A 127 6.73 13.51 20.42
C GLU A 127 5.49 12.64 20.27
N ASP A 128 4.84 12.35 21.39
CA ASP A 128 3.54 11.67 21.40
C ASP A 128 2.48 12.60 20.80
N PHE A 129 1.50 12.02 20.10
CA PHE A 129 0.33 12.73 19.57
C PHE A 129 -0.95 12.03 20.01
N SER A 130 -1.80 12.75 20.74
CA SER A 130 -3.14 12.30 21.12
C SER A 130 -4.17 12.81 20.12
N PHE A 131 -4.97 11.91 19.56
CA PHE A 131 -6.00 12.29 18.60
C PHE A 131 -7.13 13.08 19.26
N PRO A 132 -7.72 14.05 18.56
CA PRO A 132 -8.85 14.81 19.06
C PRO A 132 -10.12 13.94 19.15
N ASN A 133 -11.06 14.38 19.98
CA ASN A 133 -12.22 13.58 20.37
C ASN A 133 -13.16 13.24 19.20
N ASP A 134 -13.29 14.15 18.22
CA ASP A 134 -14.04 13.94 16.98
C ASP A 134 -13.51 12.72 16.20
N ILE A 135 -12.19 12.57 16.10
CA ILE A 135 -11.57 11.41 15.45
C ILE A 135 -11.79 10.13 16.25
N ASN A 136 -11.60 10.17 17.58
CA ASN A 136 -11.82 8.98 18.43
C ASN A 136 -13.27 8.48 18.33
N ILE A 137 -14.26 9.38 18.32
CA ILE A 137 -15.67 9.03 18.12
C ILE A 137 -15.89 8.43 16.72
N ALA A 138 -15.33 9.05 15.68
CA ALA A 138 -15.46 8.56 14.31
C ALA A 138 -14.83 7.16 14.13
N ALA A 139 -13.71 6.91 14.82
CA ALA A 139 -13.00 5.64 14.83
C ALA A 139 -13.70 4.54 15.63
N LYS A 140 -14.70 4.88 16.45
CA LYS A 140 -15.45 3.96 17.34
C LYS A 140 -14.55 3.12 18.27
N VAL A 141 -13.38 3.64 18.62
CA VAL A 141 -12.40 2.96 19.47
C VAL A 141 -12.83 2.98 20.94
N ARG A 142 -12.46 1.94 21.69
CA ARG A 142 -12.69 1.91 23.14
C ARG A 142 -11.74 2.82 23.91
N ASN A 143 -10.50 2.89 23.46
CA ASN A 143 -9.44 3.70 24.06
C ASN A 143 -9.07 4.84 23.11
N PRO A 144 -8.80 6.06 23.62
CA PRO A 144 -8.33 7.16 22.78
C PRO A 144 -7.07 6.79 22.01
N LEU A 145 -7.05 7.10 20.71
CA LEU A 145 -5.90 6.86 19.85
C LEU A 145 -4.73 7.77 20.27
N VAL A 146 -3.55 7.16 20.39
CA VAL A 146 -2.31 7.86 20.70
C VAL A 146 -1.20 7.29 19.82
N ILE A 147 -0.53 8.16 19.06
CA ILE A 147 0.76 7.83 18.44
C ILE A 147 1.84 8.13 19.48
N LYS A 148 2.70 7.16 19.76
CA LYS A 148 3.85 7.37 20.63
C LYS A 148 5.00 8.00 19.84
N LYS A 149 5.90 8.69 20.54
CA LYS A 149 7.19 9.03 19.93
C LYS A 149 7.91 7.75 19.54
N GLY A 150 8.53 7.74 18.36
CA GLY A 150 9.14 6.53 17.83
C GLY A 150 9.40 6.58 16.33
N GLU A 151 9.94 5.48 15.82
CA GLU A 151 10.14 5.24 14.40
C GLU A 151 9.03 4.30 13.89
N TYR A 152 8.49 4.62 12.71
CA TYR A 152 7.35 3.94 12.12
C TYR A 152 7.60 3.68 10.64
N ASP A 153 7.04 2.58 10.14
CA ASP A 153 7.18 2.19 8.75
C ASP A 153 6.45 3.18 7.83
N LEU A 154 7.13 3.49 6.72
CA LEU A 154 6.65 4.36 5.66
C LEU A 154 6.67 3.61 4.33
N THR A 155 5.50 3.46 3.74
CA THR A 155 5.35 2.89 2.40
C THR A 155 4.90 3.97 1.41
N TYR A 156 5.56 4.06 0.26
CA TYR A 156 5.11 4.88 -0.86
C TYR A 156 4.52 4.01 -1.96
N LYS A 157 3.25 4.23 -2.31
CA LYS A 157 2.55 3.49 -3.35
C LYS A 157 1.49 4.37 -4.01
N ASN A 158 1.40 4.32 -5.34
CA ASN A 158 0.36 5.00 -6.12
C ASN A 158 0.21 6.50 -5.79
N GLY A 159 1.32 7.23 -5.64
CA GLY A 159 1.30 8.66 -5.34
C GLY A 159 1.03 9.01 -3.87
N LYS A 160 0.92 8.02 -2.98
CA LYS A 160 0.54 8.22 -1.58
C LYS A 160 1.58 7.65 -0.62
N TYR A 161 1.77 8.36 0.48
CA TYR A 161 2.52 7.90 1.64
C TYR A 161 1.58 7.24 2.64
N TYR A 162 2.00 6.10 3.16
CA TYR A 162 1.30 5.32 4.18
C TYR A 162 2.22 5.18 5.38
N ILE A 163 1.79 5.67 6.53
CA ILE A 163 2.50 5.51 7.81
C ILE A 163 1.72 4.51 8.64
N GLU A 164 2.36 3.42 9.05
CA GLU A 164 1.74 2.32 9.77
C GLU A 164 2.04 2.38 11.27
N PHE A 165 1.02 2.12 12.08
CA PHE A 165 1.07 2.20 13.54
C PHE A 165 0.46 0.94 14.15
N LEU A 166 1.05 0.47 15.25
CA LEU A 166 0.46 -0.50 16.16
C LEU A 166 -0.23 0.25 17.31
N LEU A 167 -1.47 -0.14 17.62
CA LEU A 167 -2.33 0.47 18.63
C LEU A 167 -2.17 -0.19 20.00
#